data_AF-R7Z8R9-F1
#
_entry.id   AF-R7Z8R9-F1
#
_cell.length_a   1.000
_cell.length_b   1.000
_cell.length_c   1.000
_cell.angle_alpha   90.00
_cell.angle_beta   90.00
_cell.angle_gamma   90.00
#
_symmetry.space_group_name_H-M   'P 1'
#
loop_
_entity.id
_entity.type
_entity.pdbx_description
1 polymer ?
#
loop_
_entity_poly.entity_id
_entity_poly.type
_entity_poly.pdbx_seq_one_letter_code
_entity_poly.pdbx_strand_id
1 'polypeptide(L)'
;MSDEQCMSEEQPKKSRVRKKWFIVALCLLAVGCVIIANLPFTASILDKSKETEFSTYKTIVGQTIENNFGRLTLNEVMVDDNQILLNATFEPVEDLDFDYQIFFFPQVLVNGQDYTVRNGGQTIAQTASTYTIYNSVKMSDLPQNEKLKLDIRYNDWNWEKSIDKPWGFKIEASQKQLLEDKKNFSVDKAITLNDGQEIKVENVVSTPISTTIYFQSTQNLNDSIAFKIKNKSGKTWRFDSSYSLNEEHTMWGIRFDALYLKDNKFELIPIDAGDRELGPAIQVGGK
;
A
#
# COMPACT_ATOMS: atom_id res chain seq x y z
N MET A 1 53.00 -7.67 -66.49
CA MET A 1 51.81 -7.68 -65.63
C MET A 1 51.96 -6.45 -64.74
N SER A 2 51.66 -5.24 -65.23
CA SER A 2 50.32 -4.61 -65.24
C SER A 2 49.68 -4.80 -63.86
N ASP A 3 49.56 -3.75 -63.05
CA ASP A 3 48.58 -2.71 -63.37
C ASP A 3 49.03 -1.26 -63.19
N GLU A 4 48.33 -0.47 -64.00
CA GLU A 4 48.44 0.94 -64.28
C GLU A 4 47.99 1.86 -63.14
N GLN A 5 48.49 3.08 -63.26
CA GLN A 5 48.10 4.30 -62.58
C GLN A 5 46.60 4.60 -62.70
N CYS A 6 46.05 5.29 -61.70
CA CYS A 6 45.25 6.48 -62.02
C CYS A 6 45.66 7.64 -61.10
N MET A 7 45.86 8.78 -61.77
CA MET A 7 46.44 10.03 -61.31
C MET A 7 45.36 11.06 -60.90
N SER A 8 45.85 12.13 -60.26
CA SER A 8 45.29 13.48 -60.07
C SER A 8 44.66 13.75 -58.69
N GLU A 9 44.97 14.81 -57.95
CA GLU A 9 45.84 15.99 -58.14
C GLU A 9 46.07 16.65 -56.75
N GLU A 10 47.19 17.33 -56.54
CA GLU A 10 47.65 17.94 -55.27
C GLU A 10 47.01 19.33 -54.97
N GLN A 11 46.49 19.58 -53.74
CA GLN A 11 46.98 20.49 -52.65
C GLN A 11 46.80 22.03 -52.85
N PRO A 12 46.92 22.96 -51.84
CA PRO A 12 47.03 22.85 -50.36
C PRO A 12 46.20 23.88 -49.49
N LYS A 13 46.09 23.56 -48.19
CA LYS A 13 46.09 24.41 -46.94
C LYS A 13 45.34 25.77 -46.83
N LYS A 14 44.47 25.83 -45.80
CA LYS A 14 44.33 26.80 -44.65
C LYS A 14 42.84 26.90 -44.29
N SER A 15 42.33 26.95 -43.06
CA SER A 15 42.88 27.18 -41.73
C SER A 15 41.88 26.69 -40.67
N ARG A 16 42.41 26.31 -39.49
CA ARG A 16 41.70 26.02 -38.25
C ARG A 16 40.57 27.01 -37.92
N VAL A 17 39.36 26.50 -37.68
CA VAL A 17 38.50 26.98 -36.58
C VAL A 17 37.86 25.75 -35.92
N ARG A 18 38.39 25.38 -34.75
CA ARG A 18 37.73 24.47 -33.79
C ARG A 18 36.40 25.11 -33.38
N LYS A 19 35.28 24.64 -33.94
CA LYS A 19 33.97 24.96 -33.37
C LYS A 19 33.78 24.08 -32.14
N LYS A 20 34.00 24.67 -30.96
CA LYS A 20 33.55 24.13 -29.68
C LYS A 20 32.03 24.09 -29.73
N TRP A 21 31.44 22.89 -29.80
CA TRP A 21 30.01 22.74 -29.58
C TRP A 21 29.79 22.90 -28.08
N PHE A 22 29.30 24.08 -27.68
CA PHE A 22 28.61 24.25 -26.41
C PHE A 22 27.34 23.40 -26.50
N ILE A 23 27.32 22.24 -25.86
CA ILE A 23 26.06 21.56 -25.55
C ILE A 23 25.45 22.36 -24.41
N VAL A 24 24.55 23.27 -24.78
CA VAL A 24 23.63 23.91 -23.85
C VAL A 24 22.70 22.81 -23.34
N ALA A 25 22.75 22.54 -22.04
CA ALA A 25 21.76 21.72 -21.34
C ALA A 25 20.41 22.43 -21.45
N LEU A 26 19.62 22.04 -22.45
CA LEU A 26 18.25 22.47 -22.59
C LEU A 26 17.42 21.62 -21.62
N CYS A 27 17.11 22.18 -20.45
CA CYS A 27 16.03 21.69 -19.59
C CYS A 27 14.71 21.83 -20.36
N LEU A 28 14.42 20.86 -21.23
CA LEU A 28 13.08 20.67 -21.75
C LEU A 28 12.25 20.07 -20.63
N LEU A 29 11.36 20.89 -20.09
CA LEU A 29 10.11 20.49 -19.48
C LEU A 29 9.42 19.49 -20.41
N ALA A 30 9.72 18.20 -20.25
CA ALA A 30 8.82 17.16 -20.70
C ALA A 30 7.65 17.21 -19.73
N VAL A 31 6.64 18.00 -20.11
CA VAL A 31 5.24 17.74 -19.76
C VAL A 31 4.99 16.32 -20.26
N GLY A 32 5.28 15.34 -19.41
CA GLY A 32 5.01 13.95 -19.70
C GLY A 32 3.52 13.85 -19.89
N CYS A 33 3.11 13.51 -21.11
CA CYS A 33 1.76 13.05 -21.39
C CYS A 33 1.44 11.97 -20.37
N VAL A 34 0.62 12.34 -19.38
CA VAL A 34 0.01 11.40 -18.47
C VAL A 34 -0.98 10.63 -19.32
N ILE A 35 -0.51 9.56 -19.97
CA ILE A 35 -1.39 8.51 -20.45
C ILE A 35 -1.86 7.81 -19.18
N ILE A 36 -2.92 8.34 -18.54
CA ILE A 36 -3.72 7.55 -17.61
C ILE A 36 -4.37 6.47 -18.47
N ALA A 37 -3.65 5.37 -18.67
CA ALA A 37 -4.30 4.12 -18.98
C ALA A 37 -5.15 3.79 -17.74
N ASN A 38 -6.45 3.57 -17.97
CA ASN A 38 -7.38 3.05 -16.97
C ASN A 38 -6.82 1.73 -16.43
N LEU A 39 -6.02 1.78 -15.36
CA LEU A 39 -5.53 0.60 -14.66
C LEU A 39 -6.52 0.32 -13.53
N PRO A 40 -7.32 -0.75 -13.63
CA PRO A 40 -8.31 -1.04 -12.61
C PRO A 40 -7.63 -1.49 -11.32
N PHE A 41 -7.69 -0.63 -10.32
CA PHE A 41 -7.39 -0.86 -8.89
C PHE A 41 -7.90 -2.21 -8.32
N THR A 42 -8.91 -2.79 -8.96
CA THR A 42 -9.69 -3.94 -8.48
C THR A 42 -9.37 -5.24 -9.19
N ALA A 43 -8.35 -5.28 -10.05
CA ALA A 43 -8.07 -6.53 -10.75
C ALA A 43 -7.56 -7.66 -9.83
N SER A 44 -7.07 -7.37 -8.60
CA SER A 44 -6.48 -8.43 -7.77
C SER A 44 -6.77 -8.46 -6.27
N ILE A 45 -7.21 -7.38 -5.62
CA ILE A 45 -7.44 -7.40 -4.15
C ILE A 45 -8.90 -7.15 -3.78
N LEU A 46 -9.60 -6.31 -4.52
CA LEU A 46 -11.02 -6.03 -4.28
C LEU A 46 -11.77 -6.46 -5.53
N ASP A 47 -12.75 -7.35 -5.37
CA ASP A 47 -13.61 -7.88 -6.43
C ASP A 47 -13.88 -6.80 -7.51
N LYS A 48 -13.57 -7.11 -8.79
CA LYS A 48 -13.80 -6.22 -9.95
C LYS A 48 -15.20 -5.62 -9.95
N SER A 49 -16.17 -6.32 -9.37
CA SER A 49 -17.56 -5.85 -9.23
C SER A 49 -17.72 -4.60 -8.36
N LYS A 50 -16.73 -4.25 -7.51
CA LYS A 50 -16.77 -3.13 -6.54
C LYS A 50 -15.93 -1.93 -6.93
N GLU A 51 -15.35 -1.90 -8.13
CA GLU A 51 -14.45 -0.82 -8.56
C GLU A 51 -15.10 0.56 -8.57
N THR A 52 -16.33 0.62 -9.06
CA THR A 52 -17.15 1.83 -9.05
C THR A 52 -17.45 2.30 -7.62
N GLU A 53 -17.60 1.37 -6.66
CA GLU A 53 -17.93 1.67 -5.27
C GLU A 53 -16.78 2.38 -4.52
N PHE A 54 -15.52 2.13 -4.89
CA PHE A 54 -14.37 2.69 -4.16
C PHE A 54 -13.70 3.90 -4.81
N SER A 55 -14.08 4.25 -6.04
CA SER A 55 -13.47 5.34 -6.80
C SER A 55 -13.38 6.68 -6.05
N THR A 56 -14.42 7.02 -5.27
CA THR A 56 -14.48 8.27 -4.48
C THR A 56 -13.48 8.33 -3.32
N TYR A 57 -12.97 7.19 -2.85
CA TYR A 57 -12.05 7.14 -1.70
C TYR A 57 -10.57 7.17 -2.11
N LYS A 58 -10.29 7.25 -3.42
CA LYS A 58 -8.94 7.20 -3.96
C LYS A 58 -8.37 8.59 -4.18
N THR A 59 -7.08 8.71 -3.93
CA THR A 59 -6.24 9.76 -4.50
C THR A 59 -5.55 9.21 -5.74
N ILE A 60 -5.90 9.73 -6.92
CA ILE A 60 -5.19 9.41 -8.17
C ILE A 60 -3.87 10.19 -8.19
N VAL A 61 -2.77 9.48 -8.45
CA VAL A 61 -1.41 10.02 -8.44
C VAL A 61 -0.82 10.03 -9.85
N GLY A 62 -0.68 8.87 -10.47
CA GLY A 62 -0.14 8.71 -11.83
C GLY A 62 1.28 9.24 -12.03
N GLN A 63 2.12 9.24 -10.98
CA GLN A 63 3.50 9.74 -11.04
C GLN A 63 4.47 8.59 -11.31
N THR A 64 5.37 8.77 -12.27
CA THR A 64 6.41 7.79 -12.61
C THR A 64 7.79 8.29 -12.19
N ILE A 65 8.58 7.40 -11.58
CA ILE A 65 9.99 7.63 -11.30
C ILE A 65 10.78 6.47 -11.91
N GLU A 66 11.95 6.76 -12.46
CA GLU A 66 12.82 5.79 -13.11
C GLU A 66 14.17 5.72 -12.40
N ASN A 67 14.72 4.52 -12.30
CA ASN A 67 16.09 4.27 -11.87
C ASN A 67 16.67 3.08 -12.65
N ASN A 68 17.84 2.58 -12.23
CA ASN A 68 18.55 1.50 -12.91
C ASN A 68 17.80 0.14 -12.90
N PHE A 69 16.78 -0.02 -12.06
CA PHE A 69 15.94 -1.23 -12.02
C PHE A 69 14.70 -1.10 -12.92
N GLY A 70 14.29 0.12 -13.28
CA GLY A 70 13.16 0.36 -14.15
C GLY A 70 12.27 1.51 -13.71
N ARG A 71 11.06 1.53 -14.26
CA ARG A 71 10.05 2.56 -14.02
C ARG A 71 9.05 2.07 -13.00
N LEU A 72 8.87 2.83 -11.92
CA LEU A 72 7.80 2.63 -10.96
C LEU A 72 6.82 3.79 -11.06
N THR A 73 5.56 3.49 -11.35
CA THR A 73 4.48 4.46 -11.43
C THR A 73 3.55 4.27 -10.24
N LEU A 74 3.52 5.22 -9.31
CA LEU A 74 2.51 5.23 -8.25
C LEU A 74 1.19 5.69 -8.86
N ASN A 75 0.24 4.77 -8.98
CA ASN A 75 -1.03 5.01 -9.66
C ASN A 75 -2.03 5.69 -8.71
N GLU A 76 -2.27 5.06 -7.56
CA GLU A 76 -3.35 5.42 -6.65
C GLU A 76 -2.95 5.16 -5.19
N VAL A 77 -3.55 5.95 -4.29
CA VAL A 77 -3.41 5.79 -2.84
C VAL A 77 -4.78 5.89 -2.18
N MET A 78 -5.04 5.02 -1.20
CA MET A 78 -6.16 5.15 -0.26
C MET A 78 -5.64 5.13 1.17
N VAL A 79 -6.28 5.92 2.03
CA VAL A 79 -5.97 6.01 3.45
C VAL A 79 -7.22 5.56 4.21
N ASP A 80 -7.17 4.34 4.74
CA ASP A 80 -8.31 3.65 5.33
C ASP A 80 -8.00 3.16 6.74
N ASP A 81 -8.47 3.89 7.75
CA ASP A 81 -8.39 3.57 9.18
C ASP A 81 -7.08 2.87 9.61
N ASN A 82 -6.06 3.68 9.90
CA ASN A 82 -4.72 3.21 10.27
C ASN A 82 -4.03 2.31 9.22
N GLN A 83 -4.51 2.30 7.97
CA GLN A 83 -3.87 1.59 6.88
C GLN A 83 -3.76 2.46 5.63
N ILE A 84 -2.59 2.46 4.99
CA ILE A 84 -2.39 3.06 3.67
C ILE A 84 -2.31 1.93 2.64
N LEU A 85 -3.16 2.02 1.62
CA LEU A 85 -3.19 1.10 0.49
C LEU A 85 -2.57 1.79 -0.72
N LEU A 86 -1.57 1.15 -1.30
CA LEU A 86 -0.83 1.68 -2.45
C LEU A 86 -1.00 0.73 -3.65
N ASN A 87 -1.20 1.33 -4.82
CA ASN A 87 -1.22 0.64 -6.10
C ASN A 87 -0.19 1.30 -7.02
N ALA A 88 0.79 0.52 -7.49
CA ALA A 88 1.81 0.98 -8.40
C ALA A 88 2.01 0.00 -9.57
N THR A 89 2.55 0.51 -10.67
CA THR A 89 2.97 -0.28 -11.83
C THR A 89 4.47 -0.27 -11.92
N PHE A 90 5.06 -1.46 -11.98
CA PHE A 90 6.49 -1.64 -12.17
C PHE A 90 6.77 -2.21 -13.56
N GLU A 91 7.66 -1.55 -14.27
CA GLU A 91 8.16 -1.93 -15.59
C GLU A 91 9.69 -2.06 -15.48
N PRO A 92 10.22 -3.28 -15.33
CA PRO A 92 11.66 -3.50 -15.22
C PRO A 92 12.37 -3.15 -16.52
N VAL A 93 13.67 -2.87 -16.44
CA VAL A 93 14.54 -2.81 -17.62
C VAL A 93 14.68 -4.20 -18.26
N GLU A 94 14.87 -4.28 -19.58
CA GLU A 94 14.76 -5.54 -20.36
C GLU A 94 15.62 -6.70 -19.84
N ASP A 95 16.83 -6.43 -19.36
CA ASP A 95 17.79 -7.45 -18.91
C ASP A 95 17.79 -7.67 -17.39
N LEU A 96 16.80 -7.12 -16.68
CA LEU A 96 16.69 -7.32 -15.24
C LEU A 96 16.04 -8.66 -14.93
N ASP A 97 16.75 -9.51 -14.20
CA ASP A 97 16.19 -10.73 -13.63
C ASP A 97 15.19 -10.37 -12.53
N PHE A 98 13.93 -10.19 -12.92
CA PHE A 98 12.82 -9.87 -12.03
C PHE A 98 11.77 -10.97 -12.07
N ASP A 99 11.46 -11.52 -10.90
CA ASP A 99 10.35 -12.42 -10.70
C ASP A 99 9.30 -11.78 -9.78
N TYR A 100 8.03 -12.14 -9.96
CA TYR A 100 6.92 -11.66 -9.14
C TYR A 100 7.02 -12.08 -7.66
N GLN A 101 7.97 -12.95 -7.31
CA GLN A 101 8.31 -13.27 -5.92
C GLN A 101 9.09 -12.14 -5.22
N ILE A 102 9.57 -11.14 -5.96
CA ILE A 102 10.18 -9.95 -5.36
C ILE A 102 9.06 -9.06 -4.81
N PHE A 103 9.13 -8.82 -3.50
CA PHE A 103 8.20 -7.96 -2.78
C PHE A 103 8.85 -6.60 -2.51
N PHE A 104 8.22 -5.55 -3.00
CA PHE A 104 8.58 -4.19 -2.65
C PHE A 104 7.85 -3.76 -1.39
N PHE A 105 8.58 -3.37 -0.35
CA PHE A 105 7.99 -2.84 0.89
C PHE A 105 8.37 -1.36 1.03
N PRO A 106 7.42 -0.43 0.87
CA PRO A 106 7.74 0.98 0.99
C PRO A 106 7.92 1.40 2.44
N GLN A 107 8.81 2.36 2.65
CA GLN A 107 8.75 3.25 3.80
C GLN A 107 7.71 4.33 3.52
N VAL A 108 6.87 4.66 4.50
CA VAL A 108 5.88 5.74 4.37
C VAL A 108 5.96 6.67 5.57
N LEU A 109 6.25 7.94 5.31
CA LEU A 109 6.14 9.00 6.30
C LEU A 109 4.84 9.77 6.09
N VAL A 110 4.08 9.94 7.16
CA VAL A 110 2.84 10.71 7.19
C VAL A 110 3.11 12.02 7.91
N ASN A 111 2.93 13.14 7.21
CA ASN A 111 3.26 14.48 7.72
C ASN A 111 4.70 14.58 8.27
N GLY A 112 5.63 13.77 7.74
CA GLY A 112 7.03 13.73 8.15
C GLY A 112 7.37 12.75 9.28
N GLN A 113 6.39 12.00 9.81
CA GLN A 113 6.58 11.01 10.86
C GLN A 113 6.29 9.59 10.36
N ASP A 114 7.06 8.61 10.84
CA ASP A 114 6.80 7.19 10.59
C ASP A 114 5.84 6.65 11.64
N TYR A 115 4.76 6.02 11.19
CA TYR A 115 3.78 5.34 12.03
C TYR A 115 3.70 3.84 11.71
N THR A 116 4.57 3.34 10.83
CA THR A 116 4.47 2.00 10.27
C THR A 116 4.71 0.95 11.35
N VAL A 117 3.75 0.04 11.52
CA VAL A 117 3.89 -1.13 12.40
C VAL A 117 4.03 -2.42 11.60
N ARG A 118 3.49 -2.46 10.39
CA ARG A 118 3.60 -3.64 9.52
C ARG A 118 3.42 -3.28 8.06
N ASN A 119 4.26 -3.87 7.21
CA ASN A 119 4.15 -3.78 5.77
C ASN A 119 3.70 -5.11 5.17
N GLY A 120 2.74 -5.03 4.25
CA GLY A 120 2.32 -6.11 3.37
C GLY A 120 2.55 -5.71 1.91
N GLY A 121 2.81 -6.70 1.06
CA GLY A 121 3.15 -6.48 -0.32
C GLY A 121 2.74 -7.66 -1.19
N GLN A 122 2.32 -7.38 -2.42
CA GLN A 122 2.11 -8.39 -3.44
C GLN A 122 2.49 -7.82 -4.82
N THR A 123 3.17 -8.65 -5.61
CA THR A 123 3.50 -8.35 -6.99
C THR A 123 2.71 -9.29 -7.90
N ILE A 124 2.10 -8.74 -8.94
CA ILE A 124 1.23 -9.49 -9.86
C ILE A 124 1.60 -9.15 -11.30
N ALA A 125 2.06 -10.14 -12.05
CA ALA A 125 2.32 -9.98 -13.48
C ALA A 125 1.02 -9.64 -14.23
N GLN A 126 1.04 -8.53 -14.97
CA GLN A 126 -0.03 -8.15 -15.91
C GLN A 126 0.32 -8.59 -17.33
N THR A 127 1.59 -8.46 -17.69
CA THR A 127 2.18 -8.91 -18.95
C THR A 127 3.55 -9.54 -18.67
N ALA A 128 4.31 -9.88 -19.72
CA ALA A 128 5.68 -10.37 -19.58
C ALA A 128 6.68 -9.33 -19.00
N SER A 129 6.35 -8.03 -19.04
CA SER A 129 7.26 -6.94 -18.65
C SER A 129 6.56 -5.82 -17.88
N THR A 130 5.38 -6.11 -17.32
CA THR A 130 4.61 -5.14 -16.54
C THR A 130 3.96 -5.84 -15.37
N TYR A 131 4.16 -5.26 -14.19
CA TYR A 131 3.71 -5.83 -12.92
C TYR A 131 2.93 -4.80 -12.13
N THR A 132 1.89 -5.24 -11.46
CA THR A 132 1.20 -4.43 -10.46
C THR A 132 1.78 -4.73 -9.08
N ILE A 133 2.16 -3.68 -8.38
CA ILE A 133 2.69 -3.72 -7.02
C ILE A 133 1.61 -3.18 -6.10
N TYR A 134 1.17 -4.02 -5.18
CA TYR A 134 0.22 -3.65 -4.13
C TYR A 134 0.92 -3.63 -2.79
N ASN A 135 0.65 -2.60 -2.01
CA ASN A 135 1.12 -2.53 -0.63
C ASN A 135 -0.01 -2.20 0.33
N SER A 136 0.04 -2.83 1.50
CA SER A 136 -0.72 -2.47 2.68
C SER A 136 0.23 -2.06 3.78
N VAL A 137 0.23 -0.78 4.12
CA VAL A 137 1.09 -0.21 5.16
C VAL A 137 0.22 0.06 6.37
N LYS A 138 0.34 -0.78 7.39
CA LYS A 138 -0.41 -0.68 8.64
C LYS A 138 0.32 0.25 9.59
N MET A 139 -0.44 1.07 10.27
CA MET A 139 0.04 2.17 11.10
C MET A 139 -0.47 2.02 12.53
N SER A 140 0.29 2.53 13.50
CA SER A 140 -0.11 2.54 14.91
C SER A 140 -1.23 3.53 15.18
N ASP A 141 -1.11 4.76 14.66
CA ASP A 141 -2.09 5.84 14.85
C ASP A 141 -1.96 6.90 13.74
N LEU A 142 -2.85 6.84 12.74
CA LEU A 142 -2.86 7.84 11.66
C LEU A 142 -3.56 9.13 12.11
N PRO A 143 -2.96 10.31 11.83
CA PRO A 143 -3.64 11.58 12.03
C PRO A 143 -4.98 11.64 11.27
N GLN A 144 -6.02 12.16 11.92
CA GLN A 144 -7.39 12.20 11.38
C GLN A 144 -7.68 13.49 10.58
N ASN A 145 -6.66 14.09 9.96
CA ASN A 145 -6.81 15.29 9.13
C ASN A 145 -7.41 14.92 7.76
N GLU A 146 -8.30 15.73 7.18
CA GLU A 146 -8.88 15.44 5.85
C GLU A 146 -7.85 15.13 4.75
N LYS A 147 -6.65 15.71 4.87
CA LYS A 147 -5.53 15.53 3.94
C LYS A 147 -4.27 15.16 4.71
N LEU A 148 -3.49 14.25 4.15
CA LEU A 148 -2.19 13.82 4.66
C LEU A 148 -1.11 14.04 3.62
N LYS A 149 0.05 14.54 4.04
CA LYS A 149 1.25 14.58 3.21
C LYS A 149 1.98 13.25 3.36
N LEU A 150 2.17 12.54 2.25
CA LEU A 150 2.82 11.24 2.23
C LEU A 150 4.18 11.36 1.52
N ASP A 151 5.23 10.86 2.18
CA ASP A 151 6.54 10.59 1.57
C ASP A 151 6.70 9.07 1.50
N ILE A 152 6.53 8.50 0.30
CA ILE A 152 6.53 7.06 0.04
C ILE A 152 7.83 6.72 -0.67
N ARG A 153 8.64 5.82 -0.10
CA ARG A 153 9.95 5.46 -0.66
C ARG A 153 10.13 3.96 -0.75
N TYR A 154 10.48 3.51 -1.95
CA TYR A 154 10.92 2.15 -2.21
C TYR A 154 12.45 2.14 -2.21
N ASN A 155 13.02 1.91 -1.03
CA ASN A 155 14.46 1.99 -0.79
C ASN A 155 15.19 0.69 -1.12
N ASP A 156 14.47 -0.43 -1.11
CA ASP A 156 15.05 -1.76 -1.20
C ASP A 156 14.44 -2.52 -2.38
N TRP A 157 15.31 -3.15 -3.16
CA TRP A 157 14.93 -4.01 -4.27
C TRP A 157 14.35 -5.33 -3.75
N ASN A 158 14.98 -5.85 -2.71
CA ASN A 158 14.56 -6.97 -1.88
C ASN A 158 15.16 -6.77 -0.47
N TRP A 159 14.95 -7.71 0.45
CA TRP A 159 15.47 -7.58 1.83
C TRP A 159 17.00 -7.49 1.95
N GLU A 160 17.76 -7.78 0.89
CA GLU A 160 19.23 -7.83 0.91
C GLU A 160 19.88 -6.68 0.14
N LYS A 161 19.18 -6.12 -0.86
CA LYS A 161 19.74 -5.17 -1.82
C LYS A 161 19.01 -3.84 -1.77
N SER A 162 19.72 -2.82 -1.32
CA SER A 162 19.27 -1.43 -1.37
C SER A 162 19.32 -0.87 -2.80
N ILE A 163 18.53 0.17 -3.03
CA ILE A 163 18.43 0.92 -4.27
C ILE A 163 19.14 2.25 -4.08
N ASP A 164 20.25 2.48 -4.80
CA ASP A 164 21.05 3.72 -4.70
C ASP A 164 20.23 4.99 -4.97
N LYS A 165 19.26 4.90 -5.88
CA LYS A 165 18.29 5.96 -6.20
C LYS A 165 16.87 5.43 -6.00
N PRO A 166 16.34 5.49 -4.76
CA PRO A 166 15.00 5.00 -4.45
C PRO A 166 13.92 5.64 -5.31
N TRP A 167 12.87 4.89 -5.64
CA TRP A 167 11.65 5.50 -6.15
C TRP A 167 10.94 6.21 -4.98
N GLY A 168 10.95 7.54 -4.98
CA GLY A 168 10.43 8.36 -3.88
C GLY A 168 9.33 9.32 -4.32
N PHE A 169 8.11 9.13 -3.81
CA PHE A 169 6.94 9.92 -4.16
C PHE A 169 6.55 10.84 -3.00
N LYS A 170 6.32 12.11 -3.31
CA LYS A 170 5.77 13.09 -2.37
C LYS A 170 4.41 13.55 -2.86
N ILE A 171 3.37 13.15 -2.15
CA ILE A 171 1.98 13.40 -2.55
C ILE A 171 1.15 13.93 -1.39
N GLU A 172 -0.01 14.48 -1.71
CA GLU A 172 -1.06 14.76 -0.74
C GLU A 172 -2.22 13.79 -1.01
N ALA A 173 -2.60 12.99 -0.01
CA ALA A 173 -3.70 12.06 -0.10
C ALA A 173 -4.90 12.57 0.71
N SER A 174 -6.10 12.43 0.15
CA SER A 174 -7.35 12.74 0.85
C SER A 174 -7.87 11.52 1.59
N GLN A 175 -8.28 11.72 2.84
CA GLN A 175 -9.11 10.77 3.60
C GLN A 175 -10.49 11.33 3.94
N LYS A 176 -10.85 12.51 3.40
CA LYS A 176 -12.08 13.23 3.73
C LYS A 176 -13.34 12.38 3.66
N GLN A 177 -13.61 11.77 2.51
CA GLN A 177 -14.84 11.00 2.31
C GLN A 177 -14.89 9.76 3.23
N LEU A 178 -13.76 9.08 3.43
CA LEU A 178 -13.68 7.95 4.36
C LEU A 178 -13.92 8.38 5.81
N LEU A 179 -13.41 9.54 6.24
CA LEU A 179 -13.68 10.08 7.57
C LEU A 179 -15.17 10.39 7.77
N GLU A 180 -15.86 10.89 6.74
CA GLU A 180 -17.31 11.15 6.76
C GLU A 180 -18.13 9.85 6.81
N ASP A 181 -17.74 8.84 6.04
CA ASP A 181 -18.45 7.54 5.96
C ASP A 181 -18.05 6.55 7.07
N LYS A 182 -17.02 6.89 7.86
CA LYS A 182 -16.50 6.09 8.97
C LYS A 182 -17.54 5.96 10.08
N LYS A 183 -17.74 4.73 10.53
CA LYS A 183 -18.53 4.39 11.71
C LYS A 183 -17.63 3.91 12.82
N ASN A 184 -17.70 4.59 13.96
CA ASN A 184 -17.02 4.17 15.17
C ASN A 184 -18.04 3.58 16.14
N PHE A 185 -17.80 2.33 16.54
CA PHE A 185 -18.58 1.65 17.56
C PHE A 185 -17.72 1.54 18.82
N SER A 186 -18.01 2.35 19.83
CA SER A 186 -17.38 2.20 21.14
C SER A 186 -17.86 0.90 21.78
N VAL A 187 -16.92 0.09 22.26
CA VAL A 187 -17.21 -1.21 22.90
C VAL A 187 -16.85 -1.15 24.39
N ASP A 188 -15.61 -0.74 24.70
CA ASP A 188 -15.06 -0.60 26.07
C ASP A 188 -15.40 -1.79 26.99
N LYS A 189 -15.16 -3.02 26.50
CA LYS A 189 -15.54 -4.25 27.22
C LYS A 189 -14.36 -5.18 27.42
N ALA A 190 -14.10 -5.50 28.70
CA ALA A 190 -13.17 -6.56 29.08
C ALA A 190 -13.87 -7.92 29.13
N ILE A 191 -13.16 -8.95 28.67
CA ILE A 191 -13.57 -10.36 28.79
C ILE A 191 -12.39 -11.21 29.23
N THR A 192 -12.69 -12.28 29.95
CA THR A 192 -11.73 -13.34 30.26
C THR A 192 -11.90 -14.48 29.27
N LEU A 193 -10.81 -14.88 28.63
CA LEU A 193 -10.75 -16.02 27.72
C LEU A 193 -10.70 -17.33 28.51
N ASN A 194 -10.92 -18.45 27.82
CA ASN A 194 -11.01 -19.80 28.39
C ASN A 194 -9.72 -20.25 29.08
N ASP A 195 -8.57 -19.68 28.70
CA ASP A 195 -7.26 -19.92 29.31
C ASP A 195 -6.93 -18.96 30.46
N GLY A 196 -7.85 -18.06 30.82
CA GLY A 196 -7.70 -17.08 31.89
C GLY A 196 -7.08 -15.75 31.45
N GLN A 197 -6.68 -15.60 30.18
CA GLN A 197 -6.18 -14.32 29.67
C GLN A 197 -7.29 -13.27 29.63
N GLU A 198 -6.96 -12.03 30.00
CA GLU A 198 -7.90 -10.90 29.94
C GLU A 198 -7.59 -10.01 28.74
N ILE A 199 -8.60 -9.77 27.91
CA ILE A 199 -8.54 -8.82 26.80
C ILE A 199 -9.64 -7.77 26.95
N LYS A 200 -9.37 -6.56 26.46
CA LYS A 200 -10.32 -5.46 26.43
C LYS A 200 -10.49 -4.97 25.00
N VAL A 201 -11.68 -5.14 24.45
CA VAL A 201 -12.05 -4.58 23.15
C VAL A 201 -12.46 -3.13 23.35
N GLU A 202 -11.77 -2.21 22.69
CA GLU A 202 -11.96 -0.77 22.88
C GLU A 202 -13.04 -0.24 21.93
N ASN A 203 -12.84 -0.47 20.64
CA ASN A 203 -13.73 -0.01 19.58
C ASN A 203 -13.67 -0.92 18.36
N VAL A 204 -14.71 -0.78 17.54
CA VAL A 204 -14.76 -1.29 16.17
C VAL A 204 -14.91 -0.10 15.25
N VAL A 205 -14.03 0.02 14.26
CA VAL A 205 -14.08 1.07 13.25
C VAL A 205 -14.44 0.43 11.93
N SER A 206 -15.44 0.97 11.24
CA SER A 206 -15.92 0.44 9.98
C SER A 206 -16.02 1.55 8.94
N THR A 207 -15.34 1.36 7.82
CA THR A 207 -15.39 2.22 6.64
C THR A 207 -16.00 1.44 5.47
N PRO A 208 -16.35 2.11 4.38
CA PRO A 208 -16.73 1.43 3.15
C PRO A 208 -15.72 0.38 2.65
N ILE A 209 -14.43 0.55 2.97
CA ILE A 209 -13.34 -0.33 2.51
C ILE A 209 -13.15 -1.53 3.46
N SER A 210 -13.30 -1.34 4.77
CA SER A 210 -12.97 -2.38 5.75
C SER A 210 -13.63 -2.19 7.11
N THR A 211 -13.45 -3.18 7.99
CA THR A 211 -13.72 -3.06 9.41
C THR A 211 -12.51 -3.51 10.22
N THR A 212 -12.12 -2.73 11.23
CA THR A 212 -11.06 -3.07 12.18
C THR A 212 -11.63 -3.15 13.60
N ILE A 213 -11.28 -4.20 14.33
CA ILE A 213 -11.51 -4.33 15.77
C ILE A 213 -10.19 -3.99 16.46
N TYR A 214 -10.22 -3.03 17.37
CA TYR A 214 -9.07 -2.71 18.20
C TYR A 214 -9.28 -3.23 19.61
N PHE A 215 -8.26 -3.93 20.12
CA PHE A 215 -8.30 -4.49 21.45
C PHE A 215 -6.92 -4.48 22.09
N GLN A 216 -6.92 -4.54 23.41
CA GLN A 216 -5.71 -4.61 24.21
C GLN A 216 -5.71 -5.83 25.13
N SER A 217 -4.52 -6.22 25.58
CA SER A 217 -4.29 -7.30 26.52
C SER A 217 -3.37 -6.83 27.65
N THR A 218 -3.58 -7.37 28.84
CA THR A 218 -2.71 -7.13 30.00
C THR A 218 -1.37 -7.87 29.90
N GLN A 219 -1.28 -8.86 29.02
CA GLN A 219 -0.12 -9.70 28.79
C GLN A 219 0.23 -9.73 27.31
N ASN A 220 1.49 -10.02 26.99
CA ASN A 220 1.93 -10.24 25.60
C ASN A 220 1.09 -11.38 25.00
N LEU A 221 0.41 -11.11 23.90
CA LEU A 221 -0.37 -12.12 23.20
C LEU A 221 0.50 -12.84 22.17
N ASN A 222 0.35 -14.15 22.10
CA ASN A 222 0.72 -14.87 20.89
C ASN A 222 -0.28 -14.51 19.77
N ASP A 223 0.17 -14.51 18.50
CA ASP A 223 -0.62 -14.11 17.31
C ASP A 223 -1.90 -14.94 17.05
N SER A 224 -2.28 -15.82 17.97
CA SER A 224 -3.33 -16.80 17.81
C SER A 224 -4.75 -16.26 18.05
N ILE A 225 -4.89 -15.13 18.77
CA ILE A 225 -6.21 -14.55 19.09
C ILE A 225 -6.70 -13.68 17.95
N ALA A 226 -7.93 -13.94 17.52
CA ALA A 226 -8.65 -13.14 16.55
C ALA A 226 -10.15 -13.07 16.87
N PHE A 227 -10.94 -12.52 15.96
CA PHE A 227 -12.38 -12.41 16.11
C PHE A 227 -13.13 -12.85 14.84
N LYS A 228 -14.34 -13.37 15.03
CA LYS A 228 -15.41 -13.35 14.02
C LYS A 228 -16.38 -12.23 14.34
N ILE A 229 -16.94 -11.64 13.29
CA ILE A 229 -18.10 -10.74 13.40
C ILE A 229 -19.34 -11.54 13.00
N LYS A 230 -20.41 -11.46 13.79
CA LYS A 230 -21.72 -12.06 13.48
C LYS A 230 -22.80 -10.99 13.51
N ASN A 231 -23.55 -10.81 12.42
CA ASN A 231 -24.68 -9.87 12.42
C ASN A 231 -25.96 -10.51 13.01
N LYS A 232 -27.04 -9.72 13.09
CA LYS A 232 -28.36 -10.18 13.58
C LYS A 232 -28.97 -11.32 12.76
N SER A 233 -28.68 -11.42 11.46
CA SER A 233 -29.19 -12.49 10.62
C SER A 233 -28.40 -13.80 10.76
N GLY A 234 -27.36 -13.82 11.61
CA GLY A 234 -26.47 -14.96 11.80
C GLY A 234 -25.39 -15.10 10.73
N LYS A 235 -25.26 -14.13 9.80
CA LYS A 235 -24.14 -14.10 8.86
C LYS A 235 -22.86 -13.79 9.63
N THR A 236 -21.82 -14.57 9.35
CA THR A 236 -20.50 -14.42 9.97
C THR A 236 -19.46 -13.98 8.96
N TRP A 237 -18.48 -13.23 9.44
CA TRP A 237 -17.25 -12.89 8.72
C TRP A 237 -16.06 -13.28 9.58
N ARG A 238 -15.04 -13.82 8.93
CA ARG A 238 -13.73 -14.07 9.54
C ARG A 238 -12.78 -12.94 9.15
N PHE A 239 -11.86 -12.64 10.05
CA PHE A 239 -10.80 -11.66 9.82
C PHE A 239 -9.87 -12.09 8.67
N ASP A 240 -9.28 -11.10 8.00
CA ASP A 240 -8.29 -11.29 6.94
C ASP A 240 -6.88 -11.11 7.48
N SER A 241 -6.69 -10.24 8.48
CA SER A 241 -5.37 -10.06 9.10
C SER A 241 -5.41 -9.54 10.53
N SER A 242 -4.39 -9.92 11.30
CA SER A 242 -4.07 -9.39 12.62
C SER A 242 -2.71 -8.67 12.59
N TYR A 243 -2.51 -7.72 13.52
CA TYR A 243 -1.26 -6.99 13.66
C TYR A 243 -1.18 -6.31 15.03
N SER A 244 0.02 -6.27 15.59
CA SER A 244 0.31 -5.44 16.77
C SER A 244 0.39 -3.97 16.36
N LEU A 245 -0.10 -3.09 17.22
CA LEU A 245 -0.02 -1.63 17.10
C LEU A 245 1.16 -1.05 17.89
N ASN A 246 1.79 -1.85 18.75
CA ASN A 246 2.91 -1.45 19.60
C ASN A 246 3.97 -2.56 19.75
N GLU A 247 5.17 -2.17 20.18
CA GLU A 247 6.30 -3.10 20.35
C GLU A 247 6.08 -4.09 21.51
N GLU A 248 5.25 -3.74 22.50
CA GLU A 248 4.96 -4.60 23.64
C GLU A 248 3.97 -5.73 23.29
N HIS A 249 3.37 -5.72 22.10
CA HIS A 249 2.36 -6.68 21.66
C HIS A 249 1.15 -6.76 22.60
N THR A 250 0.75 -5.60 23.11
CA THR A 250 -0.41 -5.45 24.02
C THR A 250 -1.56 -4.72 23.37
N MET A 251 -1.38 -4.05 22.23
CA MET A 251 -2.42 -3.38 21.45
C MET A 251 -2.48 -4.00 20.06
N TRP A 252 -3.68 -4.31 19.59
CA TRP A 252 -3.87 -5.10 18.38
C TRP A 252 -5.00 -4.57 17.51
N GLY A 253 -4.81 -4.68 16.19
CA GLY A 253 -5.84 -4.50 15.18
C GLY A 253 -6.17 -5.84 14.51
N ILE A 254 -7.47 -6.18 14.45
CA ILE A 254 -8.00 -7.30 13.67
C ILE A 254 -8.86 -6.74 12.54
N ARG A 255 -8.44 -6.98 11.31
CA ARG A 255 -9.03 -6.36 10.13
C ARG A 255 -9.81 -7.34 9.26
N PHE A 256 -10.93 -6.85 8.74
CA PHE A 256 -11.84 -7.48 7.81
C PHE A 256 -11.91 -6.60 6.57
N ASP A 257 -11.32 -7.05 5.48
CA ASP A 257 -11.34 -6.34 4.21
C ASP A 257 -12.70 -6.47 3.53
N ALA A 258 -13.12 -5.43 2.82
CA ALA A 258 -14.41 -5.35 2.11
C ALA A 258 -15.66 -5.61 2.98
N LEU A 259 -15.58 -5.37 4.29
CA LEU A 259 -16.68 -5.42 5.23
C LEU A 259 -17.03 -4.01 5.74
N TYR A 260 -18.20 -3.50 5.34
CA TYR A 260 -18.76 -2.27 5.89
C TYR A 260 -20.00 -2.57 6.76
N LEU A 261 -19.86 -2.38 8.07
CA LEU A 261 -20.92 -2.61 9.04
C LEU A 261 -21.93 -1.47 9.03
N LYS A 262 -22.98 -1.64 8.23
CA LYS A 262 -24.10 -0.68 8.21
C LYS A 262 -25.00 -0.82 9.43
N ASP A 263 -25.09 -2.03 9.99
CA ASP A 263 -25.92 -2.35 11.15
C ASP A 263 -25.29 -1.90 12.46
N ASN A 264 -26.09 -1.30 13.33
CA ASN A 264 -25.65 -0.89 14.65
C ASN A 264 -25.73 -2.00 15.70
N LYS A 265 -26.02 -3.27 15.34
CA LYS A 265 -25.89 -4.38 16.30
C LYS A 265 -25.26 -5.61 15.66
N PHE A 266 -24.23 -6.14 16.31
CA PHE A 266 -23.50 -7.34 15.92
C PHE A 266 -22.75 -7.93 17.12
N GLU A 267 -22.21 -9.12 16.95
CA GLU A 267 -21.41 -9.80 17.96
C GLU A 267 -19.97 -9.94 17.49
N LEU A 268 -19.03 -9.74 18.42
CA LEU A 268 -17.63 -10.10 18.26
C LEU A 268 -17.40 -11.41 19.01
N ILE A 269 -16.92 -12.44 18.31
CA ILE A 269 -16.68 -13.77 18.88
C ILE A 269 -15.18 -14.00 18.89
N PRO A 270 -14.50 -14.05 20.06
CA PRO A 270 -13.08 -14.31 20.13
C PRO A 270 -12.80 -15.76 19.70
N ILE A 271 -11.82 -15.95 18.82
CA ILE A 271 -11.46 -17.25 18.23
C ILE A 271 -9.96 -17.44 18.14
N ASP A 272 -9.52 -18.70 18.03
CA ASP A 272 -8.15 -19.03 17.67
C ASP A 272 -7.95 -19.24 16.15
N ALA A 273 -6.72 -19.55 15.74
CA ALA A 273 -6.37 -19.88 14.36
C ALA A 273 -7.22 -21.05 13.79
N GLY A 274 -7.63 -21.99 14.64
CA GLY A 274 -8.48 -23.14 14.31
C GLY A 274 -9.98 -22.86 14.38
N ASP A 275 -10.40 -21.60 14.47
CA ASP A 275 -11.80 -21.17 14.56
C ASP A 275 -12.55 -21.61 15.82
N ARG A 276 -11.84 -22.06 16.86
CA ARG A 276 -12.42 -22.43 18.15
C ARG A 276 -12.72 -21.18 18.96
N GLU A 277 -13.90 -21.10 19.56
CA GLU A 277 -14.27 -19.98 20.43
C GLU A 277 -13.40 -19.96 21.69
N LEU A 278 -12.81 -18.81 21.97
CA LEU A 278 -11.88 -18.61 23.08
C LEU A 278 -12.55 -17.98 24.30
N GLY A 279 -13.81 -17.58 24.22
CA GLY A 279 -14.47 -16.89 25.33
C GLY A 279 -15.86 -16.36 24.93
N PRO A 280 -16.51 -15.59 25.82
CA PRO A 280 -17.85 -15.10 25.58
C PRO A 280 -17.89 -14.08 24.42
N ALA A 281 -18.97 -14.14 23.63
CA ALA A 281 -19.22 -13.14 22.61
C ALA A 281 -19.51 -11.74 23.20
N ILE A 282 -19.02 -10.71 22.53
CA ILE A 282 -19.24 -9.30 22.89
C ILE A 282 -20.33 -8.73 21.99
N GLN A 283 -21.45 -8.35 22.59
CA GLN A 283 -22.50 -7.60 21.90
C GLN A 283 -22.04 -6.16 21.68
N VAL A 284 -22.04 -5.72 20.43
CA VAL A 284 -21.75 -4.33 20.05
C VAL A 284 -23.04 -3.70 19.59
N GLY A 285 -23.40 -2.60 20.24
CA GLY A 285 -24.58 -1.80 19.92
C GLY A 285 -25.90 -2.34 20.49
N GLY A 286 -26.47 -1.55 21.39
CA GLY A 286 -27.67 -1.85 22.17
C GLY A 286 -27.47 -1.54 23.64
N LYS A 287 -28.29 -0.63 24.19
CA LYS A 287 -28.81 -0.84 25.54
C LYS A 287 -29.94 -1.86 25.47
#